data_AF-A0A7Z8ZB42-F1
#
_entry.id   AF-A0A7Z8ZB42-F1
#
_cell.length_a   1.000
_cell.length_b   1.000
_cell.length_c   1.000
_cell.angle_alpha   90.00
_cell.angle_beta   90.00
_cell.angle_gamma   90.00
#
_symmetry.space_group_name_H-M   'P 1'
#
loop_
_entity.id
_entity.type
_entity.pdbx_description
1 polymer ?
#
loop_
_entity_poly.entity_id
_entity_poly.type
_entity_poly.pdbx_seq_one_letter_code
_entity_poly.pdbx_strand_id
1 'polypeptide(L)'
;MEWLVIDVIYLGKTSHYMLILHAGTLKMMSEVTSKSPIQPGDILYPVSNAMYLINKNENQRLKVTSASAFSSTQWCFLKKSC
;
A
#
# COMPACT_ATOMS: atom_id res chain seq x y z
N MET A 1 4.52 -8.63 9.86
CA MET A 1 3.90 -9.38 8.76
C MET A 1 4.33 -8.75 7.45
N GLU A 2 4.72 -9.56 6.48
CA GLU A 2 5.09 -9.10 5.14
C GLU A 2 3.83 -9.03 4.27
N TRP A 3 3.74 -8.03 3.39
CA TRP A 3 2.56 -7.81 2.55
C TRP A 3 2.92 -7.79 1.08
N LEU A 4 2.18 -8.53 0.26
CA LEU A 4 2.24 -8.42 -1.19
C LEU A 4 1.31 -7.29 -1.66
N VAL A 5 1.82 -6.38 -2.46
CA VAL A 5 1.02 -5.34 -3.13
C VAL A 5 0.32 -5.96 -4.34
N ILE A 6 -1.01 -5.98 -4.31
CA ILE A 6 -1.85 -6.56 -5.37
C ILE A 6 -2.24 -5.51 -6.40
N ASP A 7 -2.55 -4.31 -5.95
CA ASP A 7 -3.06 -3.23 -6.79
C ASP A 7 -2.74 -1.88 -6.14
N VAL A 8 -2.59 -0.85 -6.97
CA VAL A 8 -2.10 0.46 -6.54
C VAL A 8 -2.93 1.55 -7.20
N ILE A 9 -3.33 2.55 -6.43
CA ILE A 9 -3.92 3.80 -6.91
C ILE A 9 -3.04 4.94 -6.44
N TYR A 10 -2.57 5.77 -7.37
CA TYR A 10 -1.85 6.99 -7.03
C TYR A 10 -2.85 8.14 -6.85
N LEU A 11 -2.88 8.73 -5.66
CA LEU A 11 -3.90 9.74 -5.30
C LEU A 11 -3.48 11.18 -5.67
N GLY A 12 -2.42 11.36 -6.47
CA GLY A 12 -2.06 12.61 -7.14
C GLY A 12 -1.45 13.70 -6.26
N LYS A 13 -1.95 13.89 -5.04
CA LYS A 13 -1.46 14.87 -4.06
C LYS A 13 -0.49 14.18 -3.10
N THR A 14 0.69 14.75 -2.92
CA THR A 14 1.63 14.47 -1.82
C THR A 14 2.26 13.06 -1.74
N SER A 15 2.37 12.33 -2.85
CA SER A 15 2.95 10.97 -2.84
C SER A 15 2.15 9.99 -1.96
N HIS A 16 0.82 10.17 -1.96
CA HIS A 16 -0.13 9.27 -1.33
C HIS A 16 -0.55 8.18 -2.32
N TYR A 17 -0.64 6.96 -1.79
CA TYR A 17 -1.09 5.79 -2.53
C TYR A 17 -2.19 5.10 -1.73
N MET A 18 -3.18 4.57 -2.43
CA MET A 18 -4.02 3.51 -1.89
C MET A 18 -3.49 2.18 -2.43
N LEU A 19 -3.33 1.19 -1.54
CA LEU A 19 -2.83 -0.14 -1.86
C LEU A 19 -3.88 -1.19 -1.52
N ILE A 20 -3.98 -2.23 -2.34
CA ILE A 20 -4.50 -3.54 -1.89
C ILE A 20 -3.31 -4.36 -1.45
N LEU A 21 -3.34 -4.82 -0.20
CA LEU A 21 -2.31 -5.67 0.38
C LEU A 21 -2.85 -7.07 0.65
N HIS A 22 -1.99 -8.07 0.49
CA HIS A 22 -2.30 -9.47 0.74
C HIS A 22 -1.21 -10.15 1.57
N ALA A 23 -1.60 -10.90 2.59
CA ALA A 23 -0.70 -11.71 3.40
C ALA A 23 -1.41 -12.99 3.85
N GLY A 24 -1.01 -14.13 3.28
CA GLY A 24 -1.65 -15.42 3.58
C GLY A 24 -3.14 -15.41 3.18
N THR A 25 -4.04 -15.40 4.17
CA THR A 25 -5.50 -15.32 3.96
C THR A 25 -6.05 -13.90 4.16
N LEU A 26 -5.22 -12.95 4.59
CA LEU A 26 -5.61 -11.58 4.87
C LEU A 26 -5.52 -10.73 3.61
N LYS A 27 -6.58 -9.99 3.32
CA LYS A 27 -6.64 -8.97 2.26
C LYS A 27 -7.14 -7.67 2.84
N MET A 28 -6.41 -6.59 2.61
CA MET A 28 -6.70 -5.28 3.17
C MET A 28 -6.50 -4.16 2.15
N MET A 29 -7.09 -3.01 2.44
CA MET A 29 -6.77 -1.76 1.77
C MET A 29 -5.95 -0.91 2.74
N SER A 30 -4.95 -0.19 2.21
CA SER A 30 -4.13 0.68 3.03
C SER A 30 -3.82 1.96 2.29
N GLU A 31 -4.02 3.08 2.98
CA GLU A 31 -3.49 4.35 2.54
C GLU A 31 -2.06 4.48 3.06
N VAL A 32 -1.16 4.88 2.17
CA VAL A 32 0.26 5.01 2.49
C VAL A 32 0.83 6.28 1.87
N THR A 33 1.92 6.73 2.46
CA THR A 33 2.77 7.77 1.89
C THR A 33 4.13 7.17 1.55
N SER A 34 4.64 7.43 0.36
CA SER A 34 5.92 6.91 -0.10
C SER A 34 6.60 7.89 -1.02
N LYS A 35 7.89 8.15 -0.81
CA LYS A 35 8.69 8.94 -1.77
C LYS A 35 9.06 8.14 -3.02
N SER A 36 9.06 6.81 -2.90
CA SER A 36 9.37 5.89 -3.99
C SER A 36 8.08 5.42 -4.66
N PRO A 37 8.08 5.21 -5.99
CA PRO A 37 6.95 4.59 -6.67
C PRO A 37 6.71 3.18 -6.11
N ILE A 38 5.44 2.80 -6.01
CA ILE A 38 4.99 1.48 -5.57
C ILE A 38 4.29 0.81 -6.74
N GLN A 39 4.59 -0.46 -6.97
CA GLN A 39 4.02 -1.24 -8.07
C GLN A 39 3.35 -2.51 -7.56
N PRO A 40 2.31 -3.00 -8.25
CA PRO A 40 1.81 -4.36 -8.03
C PRO A 40 2.95 -5.39 -8.15
N GLY A 41 3.01 -6.34 -7.22
CA GLY A 41 4.08 -7.32 -7.11
C GLY A 41 5.16 -6.99 -6.08
N ASP A 42 5.23 -5.73 -5.63
CA ASP A 42 6.15 -5.35 -4.54
C ASP A 42 5.80 -6.06 -3.22
N ILE A 43 6.83 -6.38 -2.44
CA ILE A 43 6.68 -6.95 -1.10
C ILE A 43 7.09 -5.90 -0.06
N LEU A 44 6.21 -5.67 0.90
CA LEU A 44 6.41 -4.73 2.00
C LEU A 44 6.90 -5.46 3.24
N TYR A 45 8.06 -5.06 3.75
CA TYR A 45 8.69 -5.65 4.92
C TYR A 45 8.56 -4.71 6.11
N PRO A 46 8.01 -5.16 7.26
CA PRO A 46 7.78 -4.30 8.41
C PRO A 46 9.10 -3.85 9.02
N VAL A 47 9.17 -2.58 9.44
CA VAL A 47 10.31 -2.03 10.19
C VAL A 47 9.88 -1.66 11.60
N SER A 48 9.24 -0.50 11.75
CA SER A 48 8.71 0.01 13.02
C SER A 48 7.73 1.15 12.75
N ASN A 49 6.85 1.47 13.71
CA ASN A 49 5.98 2.65 13.64
C ASN A 49 5.20 2.81 12.32
N ALA A 50 4.58 1.71 11.86
CA ALA A 50 3.84 1.64 10.59
C ALA A 50 4.68 1.94 9.33
N MET A 51 6.02 1.87 9.42
CA MET A 51 6.95 1.97 8.29
C MET A 51 7.23 0.59 7.71
N TYR A 52 7.34 0.55 6.38
CA TYR A 52 7.71 -0.65 5.63
C TYR A 52 8.80 -0.34 4.61
N LEU A 53 9.70 -1.31 4.38
CA LEU A 53 10.62 -1.32 3.24
C LEU A 53 9.93 -1.95 2.03
N ILE A 54 10.17 -1.40 0.85
CA ILE A 54 9.75 -1.99 -0.42
C ILE A 54 10.86 -2.94 -0.89
N ASN A 55 10.55 -4.21 -1.11
CA ASN A 55 11.48 -5.24 -1.62
C ASN A 55 12.80 -5.34 -0.83
N LYS A 56 12.74 -5.17 0.50
CA LYS A 56 13.90 -5.09 1.42
C LYS A 56 14.93 -4.01 1.08
N ASN A 57 14.59 -3.05 0.22
CA ASN A 57 15.47 -1.94 -0.13
C ASN A 57 15.39 -0.85 0.94
N GLU A 58 16.48 -0.61 1.67
CA GLU A 58 16.49 0.36 2.77
C GLU A 58 16.22 1.80 2.34
N ASN A 59 16.53 2.12 1.08
CA ASN A 59 16.30 3.45 0.48
C ASN A 59 14.85 3.65 0.04
N GLN A 60 14.06 2.58 -0.08
CA GLN A 60 12.68 2.63 -0.52
C GLN A 60 11.75 2.30 0.65
N ARG A 61 11.20 3.37 1.23
CA ARG A 61 10.37 3.30 2.44
C ARG A 61 9.01 3.91 2.18
N LEU A 62 8.01 3.29 2.79
CA LEU A 62 6.67 3.84 2.88
C LEU A 62 6.19 3.87 4.34
N LYS A 63 5.23 4.75 4.61
CA LYS A 63 4.52 4.86 5.88
C LYS A 63 3.04 4.61 5.65
N VAL A 64 2.48 3.66 6.39
CA VAL A 64 1.04 3.44 6.42
C VAL A 64 0.39 4.55 7.26
N THR A 65 -0.59 5.25 6.68
CA THR A 65 -1.39 6.27 7.36
C THR A 65 -2.69 5.69 7.88
N SER A 66 -3.33 4.83 7.09
CA SER A 66 -4.55 4.13 7.48
C SER A 66 -4.64 2.74 6.85
N ALA A 67 -5.42 1.88 7.49
CA ALA A 67 -5.60 0.49 7.09
C ALA A 67 -7.04 0.06 7.37
N SER A 68 -7.67 -0.62 6.42
CA SER A 68 -9.02 -1.15 6.54
C SER A 68 -9.15 -2.52 5.87
N ALA A 69 -10.17 -3.28 6.25
CA ALA A 69 -10.50 -4.52 5.57
C ALA A 69 -10.82 -4.25 4.09
N PHE A 70 -10.47 -5.18 3.21
CA PHE A 70 -10.71 -5.01 1.78
C PHE A 70 -12.21 -4.87 1.47
N SER A 71 -12.55 -3.84 0.67
CA SER A 71 -13.89 -3.64 0.11
C SER A 71 -13.77 -3.38 -1.39
N SER A 72 -14.32 -4.29 -2.17
CA SER A 72 -14.34 -4.18 -3.64
C SER A 72 -15.09 -2.93 -4.11
N THR A 73 -16.20 -2.61 -3.45
CA THR A 73 -17.02 -1.42 -3.74
C THR A 73 -16.21 -0.14 -3.51
N GLN A 74 -15.54 -0.02 -2.37
CA GLN A 74 -14.74 1.16 -2.04
C GLN A 74 -13.55 1.31 -2.98
N TRP A 75 -12.87 0.22 -3.31
CA TRP A 75 -11.75 0.23 -4.24
C TRP A 75 -12.16 0.68 -5.65
N CYS A 76 -13.27 0.16 -6.16
CA CYS A 76 -13.80 0.52 -7.46
C CYS A 76 -14.21 2.00 -7.51
N PHE A 77 -14.80 2.52 -6.44
CA PHE A 77 -15.10 3.94 -6.31
C PHE A 77 -13.83 4.80 -6.40
N LEU A 78 -12.80 4.47 -5.62
CA LEU A 78 -11.52 5.19 -5.63
C LEU A 78 -10.85 5.20 -7.01
N LYS A 79 -10.86 4.06 -7.72
CA LYS A 79 -10.31 3.95 -9.08
C LYS A 79 -11.01 4.85 -10.10
N LYS A 80 -12.30 5.16 -9.90
CA LYS A 80 -13.06 6.04 -10.80
C LYS A 80 -12.88 7.52 -10.47
N SER A 81 -12.46 7.83 -9.25
CA SER A 81 -12.31 9.21 -8.76
C SER A 81 -10.90 9.78 -8.96
N CYS A 82 -9.93 8.97 -9.37
CA CYS A 82 -8.55 9.37 -9.69
C CYS A 82 -8.35 9.33 -11.21
#